data_AF-A0A931UW69-F1
#
_entry.id   AF-A0A931UW69-F1
#
_cell.length_a   1.000
_cell.length_b   1.000
_cell.length_c   1.000
_cell.angle_alpha   90.00
_cell.angle_beta   90.00
_cell.angle_gamma   90.00
#
_symmetry.space_group_name_H-M   'P 1'
#
loop_
_entity.id
_entity.type
_entity.pdbx_description
1 polymer ?
#
loop_
_entity_poly.entity_id
_entity_poly.type
_entity_poly.pdbx_seq_one_letter_code
_entity_poly.pdbx_strand_id
1 'polypeptide(L)' 'MPTDLIVTVALSVALAAWVTDHVALSVGLLRRKPRWRGVVALIVAPLAPVFGFGARLRLRSALWIVLAIAYVALRLRAYA' A
#
# COMPACT_ATOMS: atom_id res chain seq x y z
N MET A 1 -10.37 12.98 -25.15
CA MET A 1 -10.35 11.53 -24.89
C MET A 1 -8.95 10.90 -24.64
N PRO A 2 -7.85 11.62 -24.32
CA PRO A 2 -6.63 10.97 -23.76
C PRO A 2 -6.56 11.03 -22.23
N THR A 3 -7.21 12.00 -21.59
CA THR A 3 -7.13 12.22 -20.14
C THR A 3 -7.68 11.04 -19.34
N ASP A 4 -8.83 10.49 -19.75
CA ASP A 4 -9.46 9.36 -19.05
C ASP A 4 -8.59 8.09 -19.09
N LEU A 5 -7.92 7.87 -20.23
CA LEU A 5 -6.96 6.78 -20.39
C LEU A 5 -5.75 6.98 -19.47
N ILE A 6 -5.19 8.20 -19.41
CA ILE A 6 -4.07 8.52 -18.53
C ILE A 6 -4.44 8.30 -17.06
N VAL A 7 -5.61 8.78 -16.63
CA VAL A 7 -6.10 8.60 -15.25
C VAL A 7 -6.31 7.12 -14.93
N THR A 8 -6.87 6.36 -15.86
CA THR A 8 -7.10 4.91 -15.68
C THR A 8 -5.78 4.16 -15.56
N VAL A 9 -4.81 4.43 -16.43
CA VAL A 9 -3.47 3.81 -16.36
C VAL A 9 -2.77 4.19 -15.05
N ALA A 10 -2.82 5.47 -14.66
CA ALA A 10 -2.23 5.92 -13.40
C ALA A 10 -2.88 5.27 -12.18
N LEU A 11 -4.21 5.10 -12.18
CA LEU A 11 -4.94 4.37 -11.15
C LEU A 11 -4.51 2.91 -11.07
N SER A 12 -4.41 2.22 -12.21
CA SER A 12 -3.97 0.82 -12.27
C SER A 12 -2.54 0.66 -11.75
N VAL A 13 -1.62 1.54 -12.13
CA VAL A 13 -0.23 1.52 -11.66
C VAL A 13 -0.15 1.82 -10.17
N ALA A 14 -0.87 2.83 -9.67
CA ALA A 14 -0.90 3.17 -8.25
C ALA A 14 -1.46 2.02 -7.41
N LEU A 15 -2.55 1.39 -7.86
CA LEU A 15 -3.14 0.24 -7.20
C LEU A 15 -2.18 -0.96 -7.20
N ALA A 16 -1.60 -1.29 -8.34
CA ALA A 16 -0.68 -2.41 -8.46
C ALA A 16 0.55 -2.22 -7.56
N ALA A 17 1.13 -1.02 -7.56
CA ALA A 17 2.24 -0.68 -6.68
C ALA A 17 1.83 -0.78 -5.21
N TRP A 18 0.66 -0.24 -4.84
CA TRP A 18 0.18 -0.25 -3.45
C TRP A 18 -0.06 -1.67 -2.94
N VAL A 19 -0.72 -2.51 -3.74
CA VAL A 19 -0.96 -3.93 -3.42
C VAL A 19 0.37 -4.70 -3.32
N THR A 20 1.29 -4.45 -4.25
CA THR A 20 2.61 -5.09 -4.23
C THR A 20 3.37 -4.75 -2.96
N ASP A 21 3.45 -3.47 -2.58
CA ASP A 21 4.12 -3.05 -1.36
C ASP A 21 3.39 -3.56 -0.10
N HIS A 22 2.06 -3.59 -0.11
CA HIS A 22 1.27 -4.15 0.99
C HIS A 22 1.57 -5.63 1.27
N VAL A 23 1.60 -6.46 0.22
CA VAL A 23 1.96 -7.88 0.33
C VAL A 23 3.42 -8.01 0.76
N ALA A 24 4.31 -7.21 0.17
CA ALA A 24 5.74 -7.23 0.49
C ALA A 24 6.00 -6.84 1.96
N LEU A 25 5.24 -5.89 2.52
CA LEU A 25 5.29 -5.50 3.92
C LEU A 25 4.76 -6.63 4.82
N SER A 26 3.62 -7.23 4.48
CA SER A 26 3.00 -8.34 5.21
C SER A 26 3.91 -9.56 5.27
N VAL A 27 4.54 -9.94 4.14
CA VAL A 27 5.57 -10.98 4.10
C VAL A 27 6.79 -10.60 4.93
N GLY A 28 7.22 -9.33 4.87
CA GLY A 28 8.28 -8.80 5.72
C GLY A 28 7.98 -8.95 7.21
N LEU A 29 6.73 -8.75 7.61
CA LEU A 29 6.25 -8.95 8.98
C LEU A 29 6.12 -10.43 9.35
N LEU A 30 5.67 -11.30 8.43
CA LEU A 30 5.64 -12.76 8.64
C LEU A 30 7.02 -13.35 8.90
N ARG A 31 8.07 -12.76 8.30
CA ARG A 31 9.47 -13.16 8.51
C ARG A 31 10.06 -12.67 9.84
N ARG A 32 9.35 -11.86 10.62
CA ARG A 32 9.81 -11.28 11.89
C ARG A 32 8.90 -11.72 13.04
N LYS A 33 9.46 -11.94 14.23
CA LYS A 33 8.64 -12.22 15.42
C LYS A 33 8.05 -10.90 15.96
N PRO A 34 6.77 -10.88 16.41
CA PRO A 34 5.81 -11.98 16.34
C PRO A 34 5.12 -12.07 14.97
N ARG A 35 5.08 -13.27 14.38
CA ARG A 35 4.65 -13.51 12.99
C ARG A 35 3.17 -13.21 12.75
N TRP A 36 2.33 -13.28 13.78
CA TRP A 36 0.91 -12.96 13.67
C TRP A 36 0.67 -11.54 13.17
N ARG A 37 1.61 -10.60 13.40
CA ARG A 37 1.52 -9.23 12.88
C ARG A 37 1.43 -9.19 11.35
N GLY A 38 2.09 -10.14 10.67
CA GLY A 38 2.02 -10.24 9.21
C GLY A 38 0.67 -10.75 8.70
N VAL A 39 0.03 -11.68 9.43
CA VAL A 39 -1.32 -12.15 9.09
C VAL A 39 -2.35 -11.05 9.32
N VAL A 40 -2.28 -10.39 10.49
CA VAL A 40 -3.18 -9.28 10.83
C VAL A 40 -2.98 -8.11 9.86
N ALA A 41 -1.75 -7.78 9.49
CA ALA A 41 -1.45 -6.74 8.51
C ALA A 41 -2.08 -7.01 7.14
N LEU A 42 -2.14 -8.28 6.70
CA LEU A 42 -2.72 -8.65 5.40
C LEU A 42 -4.24 -8.47 5.36
N ILE A 43 -4.92 -8.71 6.49
CA ILE A 43 -6.38 -8.57 6.61
C ILE A 43 -6.75 -7.11 6.87
N VAL A 44 -6.04 -6.49 7.82
CA VAL A 44 -6.29 -5.13 8.26
C VAL A 44 -5.21 -4.23 7.67
N ALA A 45 -5.46 -3.79 6.43
CA ALA A 45 -4.53 -2.98 5.66
C ALA A 45 -3.91 -1.78 6.43
N PRO A 46 -4.65 -1.01 7.25
CA PRO A 46 -4.07 0.09 8.02
C PRO A 46 -3.07 -0.33 9.10
N LEU A 47 -3.16 -1.57 9.62
CA LEU A 47 -2.24 -2.08 10.63
C LEU A 47 -0.87 -2.45 10.05
N ALA A 48 -0.79 -2.64 8.73
CA ALA A 48 0.45 -2.99 8.04
C ALA A 48 1.57 -1.95 8.28
N PRO A 49 1.40 -0.64 7.98
CA PRO A 49 2.42 0.37 8.25
C PRO A 49 2.69 0.54 9.76
N VAL A 50 1.67 0.45 10.62
CA VAL A 50 1.81 0.56 12.08
C VAL A 50 2.78 -0.49 12.62
N PHE A 51 2.60 -1.75 12.23
CA PHE A 51 3.53 -2.82 12.59
C PHE A 51 4.88 -2.71 11.87
N GLY A 52 4.88 -2.22 10.62
CA GLY A 52 6.08 -2.04 9.81
C GLY A 52 7.07 -1.01 10.40
N PHE A 53 6.59 0.12 10.91
CA PHE A 53 7.42 1.13 11.57
C PHE A 53 8.14 0.57 12.80
N GLY A 54 7.45 -0.24 13.61
CA GLY A 54 8.03 -0.93 14.77
C GLY A 54 9.00 -2.06 14.42
N ALA A 55 8.85 -2.68 13.24
CA ALA A 55 9.65 -3.82 12.79
C ALA A 55 10.87 -3.46 11.92
N ARG A 56 11.31 -2.19 11.93
CA ARG A 56 12.36 -1.61 11.06
C ARG A 56 12.07 -1.70 9.55
N LEU A 57 10.81 -1.89 9.15
CA LEU A 57 10.37 -1.84 7.75
C LEU A 57 9.91 -0.42 7.37
N ARG A 58 10.64 0.62 7.81
CA ARG A 58 10.23 2.02 7.71
C ARG A 58 10.07 2.50 6.26
N LEU A 59 11.00 2.14 5.38
CA LEU A 59 10.94 2.51 3.97
C LEU A 59 9.68 1.99 3.29
N ARG A 60 9.36 0.70 3.49
CA ARG A 60 8.14 0.09 2.94
C ARG A 60 6.89 0.65 3.60
N SER A 61 6.92 0.93 4.91
CA SER A 61 5.77 1.56 5.59
C SER A 61 5.47 2.96 5.06
N ALA A 62 6.52 3.74 4.76
CA ALA A 62 6.38 5.05 4.13
C ALA A 62 5.88 4.91 2.68
N LEU A 63 6.43 3.97 1.91
CA LEU A 63 6.01 3.71 0.54
C LEU A 63 4.52 3.32 0.48
N TRP A 64 4.08 2.46 1.40
CA TRP A 64 2.68 2.08 1.55
C TRP A 64 1.76 3.30 1.71
N ILE A 65 2.13 4.22 2.61
CA ILE A 65 1.35 5.44 2.88
C ILE A 65 1.31 6.34 1.64
N VAL A 66 2.45 6.56 0.99
CA VAL A 66 2.55 7.40 -0.22
C VAL A 66 1.69 6.83 -1.34
N LEU A 67 1.74 5.52 -1.58
CA LEU A 67 0.97 4.84 -2.62
C LEU A 67 -0.54 4.85 -2.31
N ALA A 68 -0.93 4.68 -1.04
CA ALA A 68 -2.33 4.80 -0.62
C ALA A 68 -2.86 6.21 -0.91
N ILE A 69 -2.11 7.25 -0.51
CA ILE A 69 -2.49 8.65 -0.74
C ILE A 69 -2.58 8.94 -2.24
N ALA A 70 -1.60 8.48 -3.04
CA ALA A 70 -1.59 8.67 -4.49
C ALA A 70 -2.83 8.02 -5.14
N TYR A 71 -3.14 6.77 -4.78
CA TYR A 71 -4.33 6.08 -5.29
C TYR A 71 -5.62 6.81 -4.91
N VAL A 72 -5.76 7.25 -3.65
CA VAL A 72 -6.95 8.00 -3.20
C VAL A 72 -7.08 9.33 -3.93
N ALA A 73 -5.99 10.08 -4.12
CA ALA A 73 -6.00 11.34 -4.85
C ALA A 73 -6.40 11.16 -6.32
N LEU A 74 -5.83 10.15 -6.99
CA LEU A 74 -6.20 9.76 -8.36
C LEU A 74 -7.66 9.31 -8.44
N ARG A 75 -8.13 8.55 -7.45
CA ARG A 75 -9.51 8.08 -7.36
C ARG A 75 -10.45 9.29 -7.28
N LEU A 76 -10.19 10.22 -6.36
CA LEU A 76 -11.02 11.43 -6.21
C LEU A 76 -11.06 12.28 -7.49
N ARG A 77 -9.93 12.40 -8.19
CA ARG A 77 -9.85 13.09 -9.50
C ARG A 77 -10.70 12.42 -10.59
N ALA A 78 -10.89 11.11 -10.53
CA ALA A 78 -11.67 10.38 -11.53
C ALA A 78 -13.19 10.53 -11.35
N TYR A 79 -13.65 10.98 -10.16
CA TYR A 79 -15.08 11.23 -9.87
C TYR A 79 -15.44 12.72 -9.75
N ALA A 80 -14.45 13.61 -9.92
CA ALA A 80 -14.62 15.06 -9.89
C ALA A 80 -14.71 15.61 -11.31
#